data_AF-A0A921F0H2-F1
#
_entry.id   AF-A0A921F0H2-F1
#
_cell.length_a   1.000
_cell.length_b   1.000
_cell.length_c   1.000
_cell.angle_alpha   90.00
_cell.angle_beta   90.00
_cell.angle_gamma   90.00
#
_symmetry.space_group_name_H-M   'P 1'
#
loop_
_entity.id
_entity.type
_entity.pdbx_description
1 polymer ?
#
loop_
_entity_poly.entity_id
_entity_poly.type
_entity_poly.pdbx_seq_one_letter_code
_entity_poly.pdbx_strand_id
1 'polypeptide(L)'
;MEENNVLRGKQKRYLRAHAHAMHPLFSVGKNGLTQAWLDQLTGALEKRELIKINLQQSAEASVDETKDFIEQGTDIQVVQTIGRVLVLYRPATDEENQRISSVVENM
;
A
#
# COMPACT_ATOMS: atom_id res chain seq x y z
N MET A 1 -13.86 7.37 -18.96
CA MET A 1 -14.73 7.18 -17.78
C MET A 1 -13.97 6.25 -16.86
N GLU A 2 -13.24 6.81 -15.91
CA GLU A 2 -12.33 6.09 -15.03
C GLU A 2 -13.18 5.37 -13.99
N GLU A 3 -13.33 4.06 -14.16
CA GLU A 3 -14.14 3.23 -13.28
C GLU A 3 -13.52 3.29 -11.88
N ASN A 4 -14.35 3.58 -10.88
CA ASN A 4 -13.95 3.77 -9.49
C ASN A 4 -13.04 2.62 -9.02
N ASN A 5 -11.75 2.90 -9.01
CA ASN A 5 -10.68 2.01 -8.57
C ASN A 5 -10.67 1.94 -7.04
N VAL A 6 -11.83 1.70 -6.40
CA VAL A 6 -12.01 1.69 -4.95
C VAL A 6 -12.29 0.24 -4.51
N LEU A 7 -11.43 -0.29 -3.64
CA LEU A 7 -11.54 -1.66 -3.15
C LEU A 7 -12.88 -1.93 -2.43
N ARG A 8 -13.61 -2.93 -2.93
CA ARG A 8 -14.84 -3.46 -2.33
C ARG A 8 -14.56 -4.24 -1.05
N GLY A 9 -15.58 -4.46 -0.22
CA GLY A 9 -15.44 -5.15 1.07
C GLY A 9 -14.82 -6.55 0.97
N LYS A 10 -15.20 -7.33 -0.06
CA LYS A 10 -14.66 -8.68 -0.31
C LYS A 10 -13.17 -8.61 -0.72
N GLN A 11 -12.82 -7.69 -1.61
CA GLN A 11 -11.44 -7.45 -2.04
C GLN A 11 -10.56 -7.03 -0.86
N LYS A 12 -11.01 -6.06 -0.04
CA LYS A 12 -10.28 -5.65 1.19
C LYS A 12 -10.09 -6.83 2.15
N ARG A 13 -11.09 -7.70 2.32
CA ARG A 13 -10.97 -8.89 3.18
C ARG A 13 -9.88 -9.85 2.67
N TYR A 14 -9.86 -10.13 1.37
CA TYR A 14 -8.83 -10.95 0.75
C TYR A 14 -7.42 -10.37 0.95
N LEU A 15 -7.25 -9.09 0.66
CA LEU A 15 -5.97 -8.39 0.81
C LEU A 15 -5.48 -8.38 2.26
N ARG A 16 -6.37 -8.15 3.24
CA ARG A 16 -6.01 -8.22 4.66
C ARG A 16 -5.57 -9.61 5.09
N ALA A 17 -6.25 -10.65 4.61
CA ALA A 17 -5.87 -12.03 4.90
C ALA A 17 -4.47 -12.35 4.35
N HIS A 18 -4.17 -11.93 3.12
CA HIS A 18 -2.84 -12.09 2.50
C HIS A 18 -1.77 -11.28 3.23
N ALA A 19 -2.11 -10.05 3.64
CA ALA A 19 -1.19 -9.20 4.36
C ALA A 19 -0.91 -9.73 5.78
N HIS A 20 -1.81 -10.49 6.41
CA HIS A 20 -1.71 -10.87 7.84
C HIS A 20 -0.32 -11.37 8.24
N ALA A 21 0.23 -12.34 7.50
CA ALA A 21 1.53 -12.96 7.80
C ALA A 21 2.76 -12.14 7.32
N MET A 22 2.56 -11.04 6.60
CA MET A 22 3.67 -10.24 6.09
C MET A 22 4.28 -9.36 7.19
N HIS A 23 5.59 -9.15 7.11
CA HIS A 23 6.28 -8.11 7.87
C HIS A 23 6.33 -6.80 7.08
N PRO A 24 6.36 -5.63 7.75
CA PRO A 24 6.62 -4.36 7.08
C PRO A 24 7.93 -4.40 6.29
N LEU A 25 7.86 -4.03 5.01
CA LEU A 25 9.02 -3.97 4.11
C LEU A 25 9.71 -2.60 4.16
N PHE A 26 8.94 -1.53 4.36
CA PHE A 26 9.45 -0.16 4.48
C PHE A 26 9.04 0.47 5.79
N SER A 27 9.81 1.49 6.18
CA SER A 27 9.54 2.30 7.36
C SER A 27 9.58 3.78 7.03
N VAL A 28 8.66 4.56 7.61
CA VAL A 28 8.78 6.03 7.69
C VAL A 28 9.57 6.35 8.97
N GLY A 29 10.66 7.11 8.82
CA GLY A 29 11.55 7.51 9.91
C GLY A 29 11.52 9.01 10.18
N LYS A 30 12.58 9.53 10.81
CA LYS A 30 12.71 10.96 11.15
C LYS A 30 12.71 11.89 9.94
N ASN A 31 13.25 11.42 8.81
CA ASN A 31 13.30 12.18 7.56
C ASN A 31 11.91 12.37 6.91
N GLY A 32 10.86 11.81 7.53
CA GLY A 32 9.49 12.00 7.12
C GLY A 32 9.17 11.38 5.77
N LEU A 33 8.22 12.00 5.09
CA LEU A 33 7.66 11.59 3.81
C LEU A 33 8.36 12.36 2.71
N THR A 34 8.99 11.64 1.77
CA THR A 34 9.73 12.23 0.65
C THR A 34 9.32 11.59 -0.66
N GLN A 35 9.48 12.31 -1.77
CA GLN A 35 9.20 11.77 -3.10
C GLN A 35 10.04 10.51 -3.39
N ALA A 36 11.33 10.53 -3.04
CA ALA A 36 12.21 9.38 -3.24
C ALA A 36 11.73 8.12 -2.49
N TRP A 37 11.20 8.29 -1.27
CA TRP A 37 10.59 7.19 -0.52
C TRP A 37 9.31 6.69 -1.20
N LEU A 38 8.48 7.59 -1.72
CA LEU A 38 7.25 7.25 -2.45
C LEU A 38 7.52 6.51 -3.77
N ASP A 39 8.59 6.89 -4.48
CA ASP A 39 9.02 6.24 -5.71
C ASP A 39 9.53 4.82 -5.43
N GLN A 40 10.30 4.64 -4.35
CA GLN A 40 10.73 3.31 -3.87
C GLN A 40 9.55 2.43 -3.48
N LEU A 41 8.57 3.02 -2.77
CA LEU A 41 7.34 2.34 -2.36
C LEU A 41 6.55 1.86 -3.59
N THR A 42 6.40 2.73 -4.58
CA THR A 42 5.73 2.44 -5.85
C THR A 42 6.43 1.32 -6.61
N GLY A 43 7.76 1.40 -6.78
CA GLY A 43 8.53 0.37 -7.47
C GLY A 43 8.53 -0.98 -6.77
N ALA A 44 8.38 -1.00 -5.44
CA ALA A 44 8.22 -2.25 -4.69
C ALA A 44 6.83 -2.86 -4.84
N LEU A 45 5.79 -2.02 -4.88
CA LEU A 45 4.41 -2.44 -5.17
C LEU A 45 4.27 -2.96 -6.59
N GLU A 46 4.97 -2.41 -7.57
CA GLU A 46 4.95 -2.93 -8.95
C GLU A 46 5.35 -4.42 -9.02
N LYS A 47 6.23 -4.88 -8.12
CA LYS A 47 6.74 -6.26 -8.11
C LYS A 47 5.97 -7.20 -7.17
N ARG A 48 5.16 -6.66 -6.27
CA ARG A 48 4.58 -7.41 -5.14
C ARG A 48 3.10 -7.22 -4.96
N GLU A 49 2.57 -6.12 -5.48
CA GLU A 49 1.19 -5.63 -5.45
C GLU A 49 0.61 -5.36 -4.06
N LEU A 50 1.12 -6.01 -3.02
CA LEU A 50 0.70 -5.90 -1.64
C LEU A 50 1.92 -5.83 -0.74
N ILE A 51 2.02 -4.76 0.05
CA ILE A 51 3.10 -4.58 1.02
C ILE A 51 2.56 -4.06 2.35
N LYS A 52 3.36 -4.22 3.39
CA LYS A 52 3.18 -3.50 4.65
C LYS A 52 4.28 -2.45 4.78
N ILE A 53 3.93 -1.30 5.35
CA ILE A 53 4.89 -0.32 5.86
C ILE A 53 4.60 -0.04 7.32
N ASN A 54 5.59 0.45 8.05
CA ASN A 54 5.39 0.94 9.40
C ASN A 54 5.92 2.36 9.59
N LEU A 55 5.43 3.04 10.60
CA LEU A 55 5.98 4.31 11.04
C LEU A 55 6.80 4.06 12.30
N GLN A 56 8.09 4.42 12.26
CA GLN A 56 8.96 4.32 13.44
C GLN A 56 8.46 5.25 14.55
N GLN A 57 8.78 4.99 15.81
CA GLN A 57 8.37 5.86 16.92
C GLN A 57 8.92 7.29 16.79
N SER A 58 10.06 7.44 16.13
CA SER A 58 10.69 8.73 15.87
C SER A 58 10.18 9.41 14.59
N ALA A 59 9.23 8.83 13.87
CA ALA A 59 8.67 9.48 12.70
C ALA A 59 7.86 10.70 13.13
N GLU A 60 8.14 11.84 12.52
CA GLU A 60 7.41 13.08 12.75
C GLU A 60 6.01 13.03 12.12
N ALA A 61 5.90 12.35 10.98
CA ALA A 61 4.63 12.13 10.31
C ALA A 61 3.72 11.19 11.12
N SER A 62 2.44 11.55 11.18
CA SER A 62 1.36 10.71 11.67
C SER A 62 0.94 9.67 10.62
N VAL A 63 0.12 8.71 11.06
CA VAL A 63 -0.43 7.67 10.18
C VAL A 63 -1.36 8.28 9.13
N ASP A 64 -2.15 9.28 9.51
CA ASP A 64 -3.09 9.96 8.61
C ASP A 64 -2.34 10.81 7.58
N GLU A 65 -1.33 11.59 8.01
CA GLU A 65 -0.46 12.34 7.06
C GLU A 65 0.28 11.40 6.09
N THR A 66 0.75 10.24 6.58
CA THR A 66 1.39 9.23 5.73
C THR A 66 0.41 8.66 4.70
N LYS A 67 -0.83 8.38 5.12
CA LYS A 67 -1.86 7.90 4.22
C LYS A 67 -2.20 8.95 3.17
N ASP A 68 -2.44 10.18 3.57
CA ASP A 68 -2.79 11.28 2.68
C ASP A 68 -1.69 11.54 1.66
N PHE A 69 -0.42 11.53 2.10
CA PHE A 69 0.72 11.69 1.19
C PHE A 69 0.82 10.59 0.14
N ILE A 70 0.56 9.33 0.52
CA ILE A 70 0.56 8.20 -0.40
C ILE A 70 -0.60 8.33 -1.40
N GLU A 71 -1.82 8.53 -0.91
CA GLU A 71 -3.04 8.55 -1.73
C GLU A 71 -3.11 9.79 -2.65
N GLN A 72 -2.49 10.91 -2.27
CA GLN A 72 -2.42 12.11 -3.12
C GLN A 72 -1.28 12.03 -4.16
N GLY A 73 -0.20 11.32 -3.83
CA GLY A 73 0.98 11.22 -4.71
C GLY A 73 0.98 10.01 -5.64
N THR A 74 0.06 9.04 -5.45
CA THR A 74 0.05 7.77 -6.18
C THR A 74 -1.34 7.14 -6.25
N ASP A 75 -1.52 6.18 -7.14
CA ASP A 75 -2.70 5.30 -7.20
C ASP A 75 -2.66 4.16 -6.16
N ILE A 76 -1.80 4.25 -5.15
CA ILE A 76 -1.69 3.25 -4.09
C ILE A 76 -2.89 3.38 -3.16
N GLN A 77 -3.51 2.24 -2.84
CA GLN A 77 -4.67 2.18 -1.97
C GLN A 77 -4.30 1.67 -0.58
N VAL A 78 -4.76 2.38 0.46
CA VAL A 78 -4.67 1.90 1.84
C VAL A 78 -5.77 0.88 2.13
N VAL A 79 -5.39 -0.38 2.26
CA VAL A 79 -6.30 -1.51 2.53
C VAL A 79 -6.75 -1.52 4.00
N GLN A 80 -5.80 -1.27 4.90
CA GLN A 80 -5.99 -1.34 6.35
C GLN A 80 -4.90 -0.55 7.09
N THR A 81 -5.30 0.07 8.20
CA THR A 81 -4.41 0.61 9.23
C THR A 81 -4.42 -0.30 10.45
N ILE A 82 -3.24 -0.65 10.97
CA ILE A 82 -3.05 -1.50 12.15
C ILE A 82 -2.05 -0.79 13.08
N GLY A 83 -2.53 0.04 13.99
CA GLY A 83 -1.67 0.90 14.80
C GLY A 83 -0.80 1.79 13.90
N ARG A 84 0.54 1.65 13.98
CA ARG A 84 1.51 2.36 13.14
C ARG A 84 1.90 1.60 11.86
N VAL A 85 1.13 0.58 11.46
CA VAL A 85 1.37 -0.22 10.26
C VAL A 85 0.27 0.06 9.24
N LEU A 86 0.65 0.28 7.98
CA LEU A 86 -0.27 0.40 6.86
C LEU A 86 -0.11 -0.80 5.93
N VAL A 87 -1.23 -1.35 5.50
CA VAL A 87 -1.31 -2.35 4.43
C VAL A 87 -1.66 -1.62 3.15
N LEU A 88 -0.77 -1.68 2.16
CA LEU A 88 -0.87 -0.94 0.91
C LEU A 88 -1.02 -1.91 -0.25
N TYR A 89 -1.89 -1.54 -1.19
CA TYR A 89 -2.16 -2.32 -2.39
C TYR A 89 -2.11 -1.43 -3.63
N ARG A 90 -1.53 -1.94 -4.71
CA ARG A 90 -1.59 -1.34 -6.04
C ARG A 90 -1.45 -2.47 -7.08
N PRO A 91 -2.35 -2.58 -8.07
CA PRO A 91 -2.17 -3.50 -9.18
C PRO A 91 -0.84 -3.24 -9.91
N ALA A 92 -0.10 -4.30 -10.25
CA ALA A 92 1.07 -4.17 -11.09
C ALA A 92 0.68 -3.78 -12.52
N THR A 93 1.48 -2.94 -13.16
CA THR A 93 1.33 -2.59 -14.58
C THR A 93 1.87 -3.69 -15.50
N ASP A 94 2.90 -4.41 -15.06
CA ASP A 94 3.45 -5.56 -15.75
C ASP A 94 2.63 -6.83 -15.44
N GLU A 95 2.07 -7.44 -16.49
CA GLU A 95 1.26 -8.66 -16.41
C GLU A 95 1.98 -9.82 -15.70
N GLU A 96 3.31 -9.91 -15.81
CA GLU A 96 4.08 -10.98 -15.14
C GLU A 96 4.04 -10.87 -13.60
N ASN A 97 3.78 -9.66 -13.09
CA ASN A 97 3.70 -9.36 -11.66
C ASN A 97 2.26 -9.35 -11.12
N GLN A 98 1.23 -9.48 -11.98
CA GLN A 98 -0.19 -9.43 -11.63
C GLN A 98 -0.71 -10.73 -10.98
N ARG A 99 -0.22 -11.05 -9.78
CA ARG A 99 -0.57 -12.29 -9.05
C ARG A 99 -1.72 -12.10 -8.07
N ILE A 100 -1.85 -10.90 -7.52
CA ILE A 100 -2.86 -10.50 -6.56
C ILE A 100 -4.00 -9.78 -7.28
N SER A 101 -3.69 -8.83 -8.17
CA SER A 101 -4.70 -8.08 -8.92
C SER A 101 -5.62 -8.96 -9.76
N SER A 102 -5.05 -9.92 -10.49
CA SER A 102 -5.80 -10.92 -11.27
C SER A 102 -6.83 -11.69 -10.44
N VAL A 103 -6.58 -11.92 -9.15
CA VAL A 103 -7.53 -12.57 -8.24
C VAL A 103 -8.54 -11.56 -7.70
N VAL A 104 -8.09 -10.36 -7.33
CA VAL A 104 -8.89 -9.28 -6.73
C VAL A 104 -9.95 -8.73 -7.69
N GLU A 105 -9.62 -8.60 -8.98
CA GLU A 105 -10.53 -8.08 -10.01
C GLU A 105 -11.73 -9.00 -10.26
N ASN A 106 -11.54 -10.32 -10.09
CA ASN A 106 -12.56 -11.33 -10.29
C ASN A 106 -13.47 -11.56 -9.07
N MET A 107 -13.41 -10.71 -8.04
CA MET A 107 -14.13 -10.89 -6.76
C MET A 107 -15.50 -10.22 -6.63
#